data_AF-A0A222P9D0-F1
#
_entry.id   AF-A0A222P9D0-F1
#
_cell.length_a   1.000
_cell.length_b   1.000
_cell.length_c   1.000
_cell.angle_alpha   90.00
_cell.angle_beta   90.00
_cell.angle_gamma   90.00
#
_symmetry.space_group_name_H-M   'P 1'
#
loop_
_entity.id
_entity.type
_entity.pdbx_description
1 polymer ?
#
loop_
_entity_poly.entity_id
_entity_poly.type
_entity_poly.pdbx_seq_one_letter_code
_entity_poly.pdbx_strand_id
1 'polypeptide(L)'
;MAIVKLKKREELKILFAVRMPEIVSELYKEIKNKKIANSKLKEILNIKKDRVINIIELVDSFENIFSVLVIYDNILTEKELLKYDLEIESINFRILDLNFNGKIEMEKIIESVKG
;
A
#
# COMPACT_ATOMS: atom_id res chain seq x y z
N MET A 1 40.66 4.42 7.96
CA MET A 1 39.71 5.50 7.62
C MET A 1 38.52 4.87 6.92
N ALA A 2 37.32 4.91 7.51
CA ALA A 2 36.15 4.29 6.90
C ALA A 2 35.52 5.26 5.89
N ILE A 3 35.41 4.84 4.63
CA ILE A 3 34.71 5.59 3.60
C ILE A 3 33.21 5.38 3.83
N VAL A 4 32.54 6.38 4.41
CA VAL A 4 31.08 6.37 4.57
C VAL A 4 30.46 6.89 3.28
N LYS A 5 29.84 6.00 2.50
CA LYS A 5 29.04 6.39 1.32
C LYS A 5 27.63 6.70 1.76
N LEU A 6 27.12 7.87 1.36
CA LEU A 6 25.73 8.24 1.55
C LEU A 6 24.87 7.30 0.69
N LYS A 7 24.08 6.41 1.30
CA LYS A 7 23.16 5.53 0.55
C LYS A 7 22.13 6.44 -0.12
N LYS A 8 22.12 6.47 -1.46
CA LYS A 8 21.10 7.19 -2.21
C LYS A 8 19.74 6.63 -1.79
N ARG A 9 18.81 7.53 -1.48
CA ARG A 9 17.48 7.17 -1.04
C ARG A 9 16.78 6.41 -2.16
N GLU A 10 16.26 5.22 -1.85
CA GLU A 10 15.52 4.41 -2.83
C GLU A 10 14.21 5.12 -3.17
N GLU A 11 13.87 5.23 -4.46
CA GLU A 11 12.58 5.78 -4.88
C GLU A 11 11.46 4.79 -4.53
N LEU A 12 10.30 5.33 -4.13
CA LEU A 12 9.12 4.50 -3.91
C LEU A 12 8.56 4.06 -5.25
N LYS A 13 8.45 2.75 -5.42
CA LYS A 13 7.94 2.11 -6.63
C LYS A 13 6.62 1.45 -6.32
N ILE A 14 5.55 1.97 -6.90
CA ILE A 14 4.22 1.36 -6.82
C ILE A 14 4.19 0.15 -7.75
N LEU A 15 3.63 -0.97 -7.27
CA LEU A 15 3.40 -2.18 -8.08
C LEU A 15 1.99 -2.15 -8.69
N PHE A 16 0.99 -1.98 -7.83
CA PHE A 16 -0.42 -1.93 -8.17
C PHE A 16 -1.19 -1.39 -6.97
N ALA A 17 -2.49 -1.14 -7.15
CA ALA A 17 -3.41 -0.93 -6.06
C ALA A 17 -4.53 -1.97 -6.07
N VAL A 18 -5.19 -2.14 -4.93
CA VAL A 18 -6.33 -3.05 -4.78
C VAL A 18 -7.54 -2.23 -4.36
N ARG A 19 -8.66 -2.38 -5.06
CA ARG A 19 -9.92 -1.75 -4.66
C ARG A 19 -10.37 -2.31 -3.32
N MET A 20 -10.59 -1.42 -2.36
CA MET A 20 -11.02 -1.81 -1.01
C MET A 20 -12.54 -1.98 -0.98
N PRO A 21 -13.07 -2.97 -0.22
CA PRO A 21 -14.50 -3.05 0.05
C PRO A 21 -14.96 -1.77 0.76
N GLU A 22 -16.15 -1.31 0.44
CA GLU A 22 -16.71 -0.06 0.98
C GLU A 22 -16.74 -0.08 2.51
N ILE A 23 -17.25 -1.17 3.12
CA ILE A 23 -17.29 -1.31 4.58
C ILE A 23 -15.89 -1.19 5.22
N VAL A 24 -14.85 -1.71 4.57
CA VAL A 24 -13.48 -1.62 5.10
C VAL A 24 -12.96 -0.20 4.96
N SER A 25 -13.28 0.47 3.85
CA SER A 25 -12.90 1.86 3.59
C SER A 25 -13.50 2.81 4.63
N GLU A 26 -14.81 2.69 4.87
CA GLU A 26 -15.54 3.50 5.85
C GLU A 26 -15.05 3.25 7.27
N LEU A 27 -14.86 1.99 7.67
CA LEU A 27 -14.26 1.68 8.97
C LEU A 27 -12.83 2.22 9.09
N TYR A 28 -12.03 2.11 8.02
CA TYR A 28 -10.66 2.59 8.04
C TYR A 28 -10.59 4.10 8.27
N LYS A 29 -11.51 4.91 7.71
CA LYS A 29 -11.59 6.37 7.92
C LYS A 29 -11.73 6.71 9.40
N GLU A 30 -12.63 6.02 10.11
CA GLU A 30 -12.92 6.24 11.53
C GLU A 30 -11.79 5.82 12.47
N ILE A 31 -10.87 4.95 12.03
CA ILE A 31 -9.75 4.53 12.88
C ILE A 31 -8.75 5.68 13.05
N LYS A 32 -8.64 6.20 14.28
CA LYS A 32 -7.66 7.24 14.65
C LYS A 32 -6.21 6.76 14.52
N ASN A 33 -5.94 5.52 14.93
CA ASN A 33 -4.58 4.98 14.91
C ASN A 33 -4.32 4.21 13.59
N LYS A 34 -3.97 4.96 12.54
CA LYS A 34 -3.68 4.40 11.21
C LYS A 34 -2.51 3.40 11.24
N LYS A 35 -1.55 3.57 12.16
CA LYS A 35 -0.43 2.62 12.33
C LYS A 35 -0.92 1.21 12.70
N ILE A 36 -1.80 1.12 13.70
CA ILE A 36 -2.39 -0.16 14.12
C ILE A 36 -3.25 -0.73 13.00
N ALA A 37 -4.08 0.10 12.36
CA ALA A 37 -4.92 -0.31 11.23
C ALA A 37 -4.08 -0.92 10.09
N ASN A 38 -3.02 -0.24 9.68
CA ASN A 38 -2.11 -0.72 8.64
C ASN A 38 -1.41 -2.03 9.04
N SER A 39 -0.98 -2.16 10.29
CA SER A 39 -0.38 -3.41 10.77
C SER A 39 -1.38 -4.58 10.70
N LYS A 40 -2.64 -4.34 11.07
CA LYS A 40 -3.69 -5.36 11.02
C LYS A 40 -4.10 -5.72 9.60
N LEU A 41 -4.22 -4.73 8.71
CA LEU A 41 -4.44 -4.96 7.28
C LEU A 41 -3.34 -5.83 6.68
N LYS A 42 -2.07 -5.53 7.00
CA LYS A 42 -0.95 -6.35 6.53
C LYS A 42 -1.02 -7.79 7.02
N GLU A 43 -1.36 -8.00 8.28
CA GLU A 43 -1.55 -9.34 8.87
C GLU A 43 -2.67 -10.11 8.15
N ILE A 44 -3.85 -9.49 7.99
CA ILE A 44 -5.03 -10.13 7.38
C ILE A 44 -4.80 -10.49 5.91
N LEU A 45 -4.16 -9.60 5.15
CA LEU A 45 -3.92 -9.78 3.71
C LEU A 45 -2.63 -10.56 3.41
N ASN A 46 -1.94 -11.05 4.45
CA ASN A 46 -0.63 -11.67 4.37
C ASN A 46 0.38 -10.83 3.55
N ILE A 47 0.57 -9.57 3.97
CA ILE A 47 1.57 -8.63 3.47
C ILE A 47 2.76 -8.59 4.44
N LYS A 48 3.98 -8.55 3.93
CA LYS A 48 5.18 -8.37 4.76
C LYS A 48 5.06 -7.13 5.63
N LYS A 49 5.38 -7.26 6.92
CA LYS A 49 5.26 -6.20 7.93
C LYS A 49 5.89 -4.87 7.50
N ASP A 50 7.06 -4.95 6.89
CA ASP A 50 7.85 -3.77 6.48
C ASP A 50 7.59 -3.35 5.03
N ARG A 51 6.67 -4.01 4.30
CA ARG A 51 6.28 -3.56 2.97
C ARG A 51 5.54 -2.22 3.06
N VAL A 52 5.92 -1.29 2.20
CA VAL A 52 5.25 0.01 2.13
C VAL A 52 3.87 -0.18 1.51
N ILE A 53 2.86 0.37 2.18
CA ILE A 53 1.47 0.43 1.71
C ILE A 53 0.95 1.84 1.92
N ASN A 54 0.00 2.26 1.10
CA ASN A 54 -0.78 3.47 1.34
C ASN A 54 -2.27 3.19 1.06
N ILE A 55 -3.18 3.91 1.70
CA ILE A 55 -4.60 3.90 1.33
C ILE A 55 -4.94 5.30 0.86
N ILE A 56 -5.47 5.41 -0.35
CA ILE A 56 -5.89 6.67 -0.95
C ILE A 56 -7.32 6.56 -1.46
N GLU A 57 -8.01 7.68 -1.54
CA GLU A 57 -9.30 7.81 -2.20
C GLU A 57 -9.10 8.24 -3.65
N LEU A 58 -9.85 7.61 -4.54
CA LEU A 58 -9.88 7.89 -5.96
C LEU A 58 -11.31 8.25 -6.36
N VAL A 59 -11.43 9.02 -7.42
CA VAL A 59 -12.71 9.37 -8.04
C VAL A 59 -12.73 8.76 -9.44
N ASP A 60 -13.79 8.01 -9.76
CA ASP A 60 -13.97 7.47 -11.11
C ASP A 60 -14.60 8.51 -12.07
N SER A 61 -14.81 8.11 -13.33
CA SER A 61 -15.41 8.97 -14.36
C SER A 61 -16.87 9.35 -14.08
N PHE A 62 -17.52 8.72 -13.11
CA PHE A 62 -18.91 8.94 -12.72
C PHE A 62 -19.01 9.66 -11.37
N GLU A 63 -17.92 10.26 -10.88
CA GLU A 63 -17.82 10.94 -9.59
C GLU A 63 -17.99 10.02 -8.37
N ASN A 64 -17.90 8.70 -8.54
CA ASN A 64 -17.92 7.79 -7.39
C ASN A 64 -16.56 7.80 -6.70
N ILE A 65 -16.58 8.00 -5.38
CA ILE A 65 -15.40 7.92 -4.53
C ILE A 65 -15.20 6.48 -4.08
N PHE A 66 -13.99 5.95 -4.22
CA PHE A 66 -13.63 4.65 -3.69
C PHE A 66 -12.19 4.65 -3.17
N SER A 67 -11.93 3.85 -2.14
CA SER A 67 -10.57 3.71 -1.61
C SER A 67 -9.83 2.55 -2.27
N VAL A 68 -8.52 2.74 -2.44
CA VAL A 68 -7.60 1.69 -2.89
C VAL A 68 -6.45 1.52 -1.92
N LEU A 69 -6.04 0.27 -1.69
CA LEU A 69 -4.80 -0.08 -1.00
C LEU A 69 -3.67 -0.15 -2.04
N VAL A 70 -2.81 0.85 -2.03
CA VAL A 70 -1.62 0.94 -2.87
C VAL A 70 -0.51 0.07 -2.30
N ILE A 71 0.02 -0.83 -3.12
CA ILE A 71 1.09 -1.76 -2.76
C ILE A 71 2.38 -1.32 -3.45
N TYR A 72 3.42 -1.09 -2.64
CA TYR A 72 4.74 -0.73 -3.14
C TYR A 72 5.67 -1.93 -3.15
N ASP A 73 6.67 -1.87 -4.03
CA ASP A 73 7.76 -2.83 -4.10
C ASP A 73 8.64 -2.76 -2.84
N ASN A 74 8.84 -1.54 -2.33
CA ASN A 74 9.76 -1.20 -1.26
C ASN A 74 9.43 -1.91 0.07
N ILE A 75 10.49 -2.37 0.72
CA ILE A 75 10.48 -2.87 2.10
C ILE A 75 11.29 -1.88 2.94
N LEU A 76 10.62 -1.14 3.81
CA LEU A 76 11.23 -0.08 4.62
C LEU A 76 10.81 -0.24 6.08
N THR A 77 11.75 -0.01 6.99
CA THR A 77 11.42 0.13 8.42
C THR A 77 10.56 1.37 8.63
N GLU A 78 9.82 1.41 9.75
CA GLU A 78 9.00 2.59 10.09
C GLU A 78 9.82 3.89 10.11
N LYS A 79 11.05 3.86 10.62
CA LYS A 79 11.96 5.02 10.67
C LYS A 79 12.38 5.50 9.28
N GLU A 80 12.51 4.60 8.32
CA GLU A 80 12.83 4.96 6.94
C GLU A 80 11.62 5.52 6.22
N LEU A 81 10.45 4.90 6.42
CA LEU A 81 9.19 5.33 5.81
C LEU A 81 8.81 6.76 6.21
N LEU A 82 9.05 7.18 7.45
CA LEU A 82 8.79 8.55 7.94
C LEU A 82 9.50 9.65 7.13
N LYS A 83 10.50 9.31 6.33
CA LYS A 83 11.20 10.28 5.50
C LYS A 83 10.40 10.59 4.23
N TYR A 84 9.48 9.71 3.81
CA TYR A 84 8.82 9.70 2.49
C TYR A 84 7.48 10.41 2.53
N ASP A 85 7.22 11.13 1.45
CA ASP A 85 5.87 11.52 1.08
C ASP A 85 5.24 10.37 0.28
N LEU A 86 4.00 10.04 0.62
CA LEU A 86 3.22 8.97 -0.02
C LEU A 86 2.09 9.54 -0.90
N GLU A 87 2.05 10.86 -1.08
CA GLU A 87 1.15 11.50 -2.04
C GLU A 87 1.38 10.96 -3.46
N ILE A 88 0.28 10.74 -4.17
CA ILE A 88 0.29 10.19 -5.53
C ILE A 88 -0.30 11.25 -6.46
N GLU A 89 0.56 11.84 -7.30
CA GLU A 89 0.17 12.92 -8.22
C GLU A 89 -0.54 12.40 -9.47
N SER A 90 -0.24 11.17 -9.91
CA SER A 90 -0.85 10.57 -11.10
C SER A 90 -0.98 9.06 -10.96
N ILE A 91 -2.06 8.52 -11.53
CA ILE A 91 -2.34 7.08 -11.52
C ILE A 91 -1.82 6.49 -12.83
N ASN A 92 -0.68 5.80 -12.76
CA ASN A 92 -0.06 5.10 -13.88
C ASN A 92 0.15 3.60 -13.59
N PHE A 93 -0.59 3.07 -12.61
CA PHE A 93 -0.51 1.68 -12.16
C PHE A 93 -1.87 0.99 -12.25
N ARG A 94 -1.85 -0.34 -12.28
CA ARG A 94 -3.07 -1.15 -12.35
C ARG A 94 -3.81 -1.14 -11.01
N ILE A 95 -5.14 -1.09 -11.06
CA ILE A 95 -6.02 -1.31 -9.91
C ILE A 95 -6.66 -2.68 -10.07
N LEU A 96 -6.54 -3.53 -9.06
CA LEU A 96 -7.05 -4.89 -9.04
C LEU A 96 -8.32 -4.97 -8.19
N ASP A 97 -9.31 -5.70 -8.68
CA ASP A 97 -10.50 -6.08 -7.90
C ASP A 97 -10.30 -7.50 -7.37
N LEU A 98 -10.15 -7.62 -6.05
CA LEU A 98 -9.97 -8.91 -5.38
C LEU A 98 -11.28 -9.37 -4.72
N ASN A 99 -11.45 -10.69 -4.62
CA ASN A 99 -12.54 -11.28 -3.85
C ASN A 99 -12.16 -11.36 -2.36
N PHE A 100 -12.62 -10.39 -1.56
CA PHE A 100 -12.36 -10.32 -0.11
C PHE A 100 -13.13 -11.37 0.72
N ASN A 101 -14.05 -12.13 0.12
CA ASN A 101 -14.68 -13.27 0.80
C ASN A 101 -13.78 -14.52 0.82
N GLY A 102 -12.69 -14.51 0.05
CA GLY A 102 -11.69 -15.57 0.03
C GLY A 102 -10.44 -15.21 0.84
N LYS A 103 -9.56 -16.20 1.02
CA LYS A 103 -8.23 -15.96 1.59
C LYS A 103 -7.39 -15.19 0.58
N ILE A 104 -6.90 -14.01 0.96
CA ILE A 104 -5.98 -13.21 0.16
C ILE A 104 -4.54 -13.49 0.62
N GLU A 105 -3.67 -13.81 -0.33
CA GLU A 105 -2.24 -14.05 -0.13
C GLU A 105 -1.45 -12.98 -0.89
N MET A 106 -1.39 -11.76 -0.36
CA MET A 106 -0.90 -10.60 -1.13
C MET A 106 0.54 -10.75 -1.59
N GLU A 107 1.44 -11.33 -0.79
CA GLU A 107 2.82 -11.55 -1.23
C GLU A 107 2.92 -12.48 -2.44
N LYS A 108 2.04 -13.48 -2.58
CA LYS A 108 1.99 -14.33 -3.78
C LYS A 108 1.52 -13.55 -5.01
N ILE A 109 0.54 -12.66 -4.83
CA ILE A 109 0.07 -11.76 -5.90
C ILE A 109 1.23 -10.86 -6.34
N ILE A 110 1.96 -10.28 -5.39
CA ILE A 110 3.14 -9.43 -5.67
C ILE A 110 4.20 -10.19 -6.47
N GLU A 111 4.51 -11.43 -6.09
CA GLU A 111 5.45 -12.29 -6.83
C GLU A 111 4.99 -12.51 -8.27
N SER A 112 3.69 -12.76 -8.49
CA SER A 112 3.14 -12.96 -9.83
C SER A 112 3.15 -11.70 -10.72
N VAL A 113 3.05 -10.51 -10.12
CA VAL A 113 3.07 -9.22 -10.86
C VAL A 113 4.49 -8.79 -11.23
N LYS A 114 5.48 -9.19 -10.43
CA LYS A 114 6.90 -8.89 -10.68
C LYS A 114 7.57 -9.86 -11.66
N GLY A 115 6.98 -11.05 -11.82
CA GLY A 115 7.49 -12.12 -12.69
C GLY A 115 7.50 -11.76 -14.16
#